data_AF-A0A9P8RRQ5-F1
#
_entry.id   AF-A0A9P8RRQ5-F1
#
_cell.length_a   1.000
_cell.length_b   1.000
_cell.length_c   1.000
_cell.angle_alpha   90.00
_cell.angle_beta   90.00
_cell.angle_gamma   90.00
#
_symmetry.space_group_name_H-M   'P 1'
#
loop_
_entity.id
_entity.type
_entity.pdbx_description
1 polymer ?
#
loop_
_entity_poly.entity_id
_entity_poly.type
_entity_poly.pdbx_seq_one_letter_code
_entity_poly.pdbx_strand_id
1 'polypeptide(L)'
;MSGLAKEYAVCILVRLTIDKCIMESGELQVRIEDAVASLVSSISEEQRELVALAFFFNDSSYLTLPEDDLLELRRITRELEKPEFSIDNNTDYIRIASLISILDICIDNGASPSRLDKDQETMFNIDIDNLARKLKSMFTKIVDTGASYMARTEAKEVLERVHYRLVFAVRTKERLKKSIFQSTTGIDMDNRSKPQSTMTKFLSRGP
;
A
#
# COMPACT_ATOMS: atom_id res chain seq x y z
N MET A 1 -20.19 12.38 22.56
CA MET A 1 -19.95 12.76 21.15
C MET A 1 -20.37 11.59 20.29
N SER A 2 -21.16 11.82 19.23
CA SER A 2 -21.49 10.78 18.24
C SER A 2 -20.20 10.20 17.63
N GLY A 3 -20.21 8.94 17.19
CA GLY A 3 -19.03 8.28 16.60
C GLY A 3 -18.41 9.11 15.47
N LEU A 4 -19.24 9.61 14.56
CA LEU A 4 -18.87 10.53 13.49
C LEU A 4 -18.13 11.78 13.97
N ALA A 5 -18.57 12.43 15.06
CA ALA A 5 -17.91 13.65 15.54
C ALA A 5 -16.47 13.39 16.01
N LYS A 6 -16.18 12.19 16.52
CA LYS A 6 -14.81 11.79 16.87
C LYS A 6 -13.95 11.55 15.62
N GLU A 7 -14.51 10.90 14.61
CA GLU A 7 -13.82 10.60 13.34
C GLU A 7 -13.43 11.88 12.59
N TYR A 8 -14.36 12.83 12.45
CA TYR A 8 -14.08 14.16 11.88
C TYR A 8 -13.00 14.91 12.66
N ALA A 9 -13.04 14.84 14.00
CA ALA A 9 -12.03 15.47 14.84
C ALA A 9 -10.63 14.84 14.65
N VAL A 10 -10.52 13.52 14.45
CA VAL A 10 -9.23 12.89 14.09
C VAL A 10 -8.75 13.35 12.73
N CYS A 11 -9.60 13.34 11.69
CA CYS A 11 -9.18 13.78 10.35
C CYS A 11 -8.65 15.22 10.37
N ILE A 12 -9.33 16.11 11.11
CA ILE A 12 -8.91 17.50 11.28
C ILE A 12 -7.58 17.57 12.03
N LEU A 13 -7.46 16.89 13.18
CA LEU A 13 -6.23 16.93 13.99
C LEU A 13 -5.02 16.31 13.26
N VAL A 14 -5.20 15.23 12.51
CA VAL A 14 -4.15 14.63 11.66
C VAL A 14 -3.80 15.54 10.49
N ARG A 15 -4.75 16.31 9.93
CA ARG A 15 -4.43 17.30 8.90
C ARG A 15 -3.57 18.43 9.46
N LEU A 16 -3.90 18.84 10.67
CA LEU A 16 -3.19 19.89 11.41
C LEU A 16 -1.77 19.46 11.82
N THR A 17 -1.49 18.17 12.07
CA THR A 17 -0.11 17.70 12.35
C THR A 17 0.79 17.69 11.12
N ILE A 18 0.22 17.67 9.91
CA ILE A 18 1.00 17.75 8.65
C ILE A 18 1.20 19.21 8.21
N ASP A 19 0.47 20.16 8.80
CA ASP A 19 0.53 21.56 8.43
C ASP A 19 1.81 22.24 8.96
N LYS A 20 2.62 22.74 8.03
CA LYS A 20 3.96 23.30 8.32
C LYS A 20 3.92 24.43 9.35
N CYS A 21 2.86 25.24 9.36
CA CYS A 21 2.69 26.35 10.28
C CYS A 21 2.49 25.89 11.74
N ILE A 22 1.92 24.71 11.95
CA ILE A 22 1.68 24.14 13.28
C ILE A 22 2.95 23.46 13.80
N MET A 23 3.70 22.82 12.91
CA MET A 23 5.00 22.19 13.22
C MET A 23 6.08 23.20 13.66
N GLU A 24 5.91 24.49 13.36
CA GLU A 24 6.82 25.54 13.84
C GLU A 24 6.65 25.85 15.33
N SER A 25 5.55 25.44 15.96
CA SER A 25 5.28 25.63 17.39
C SER A 25 5.29 24.30 18.15
N GLY A 26 6.39 24.02 18.86
CA GLY A 26 6.57 22.75 19.58
C GLY A 26 5.53 22.49 20.67
N GLU A 27 4.99 23.52 21.32
CA GLU A 27 3.95 23.34 22.34
C GLU A 27 2.60 22.92 21.74
N LEU A 28 2.24 23.53 20.61
CA LEU A 28 1.02 23.17 19.86
C LEU A 28 1.14 21.78 19.25
N GLN A 29 2.31 21.44 18.71
CA GLN A 29 2.60 20.10 18.18
C GLN A 29 2.35 19.01 19.25
N VAL A 30 2.98 19.13 20.42
CA VAL A 30 2.84 18.11 21.49
C VAL A 30 1.39 17.98 21.96
N ARG A 31 0.66 19.09 22.09
CA ARG A 31 -0.76 19.06 22.49
C ARG A 31 -1.66 18.42 21.44
N ILE A 32 -1.39 18.66 20.16
CA ILE A 32 -2.13 18.04 19.06
C ILE A 32 -1.80 16.55 18.99
N GLU A 33 -0.53 16.16 19.10
CA GLU A 33 -0.11 14.76 19.10
C GLU A 33 -0.74 13.98 20.27
N ASP A 34 -0.77 14.55 21.47
CA ASP A 34 -1.39 13.94 22.65
C ASP A 34 -2.92 13.83 22.50
N ALA A 35 -3.56 14.86 21.94
CA ALA A 35 -4.99 14.83 21.61
C ALA A 35 -5.32 13.79 20.55
N VAL A 36 -4.49 13.66 19.50
CA VAL A 36 -4.63 12.63 18.46
C VAL A 36 -4.46 11.24 19.07
N ALA A 37 -3.41 11.01 19.87
CA ALA A 37 -3.17 9.73 20.52
C ALA A 37 -4.34 9.32 21.43
N SER A 38 -4.86 10.25 22.23
CA SER A 38 -6.03 10.03 23.08
C SER A 38 -7.28 9.70 22.27
N LEU A 39 -7.54 10.43 21.18
CA LEU A 39 -8.71 10.20 20.34
C LEU A 39 -8.61 8.86 19.58
N VAL A 40 -7.47 8.58 18.96
CA VAL A 40 -7.19 7.32 18.23
C VAL A 40 -7.31 6.11 19.16
N SER A 41 -6.85 6.22 20.41
CA SER A 41 -6.98 5.14 21.41
C SER A 41 -8.44 4.88 21.82
N SER A 42 -9.36 5.80 21.54
CA SER A 42 -10.78 5.72 21.89
C SER A 42 -11.69 5.25 20.75
N ILE A 43 -11.09 4.99 19.57
CA ILE A 43 -11.78 4.66 18.31
C ILE A 43 -11.64 3.15 18.06
N SER A 44 -12.69 2.49 17.58
CA SER A 44 -12.63 1.06 17.23
C SER A 44 -11.72 0.83 16.01
N GLU A 45 -11.28 -0.40 15.79
CA GLU A 45 -10.40 -0.72 14.64
C GLU A 45 -11.05 -0.33 13.31
N GLU A 46 -12.34 -0.64 13.14
CA GLU A 46 -13.17 -0.31 11.96
C GLU A 46 -13.22 1.20 11.67
N GLN A 47 -13.43 2.02 12.70
CA GLN A 47 -13.51 3.48 12.55
C GLN A 47 -12.14 4.10 12.18
N ARG A 48 -11.04 3.44 12.54
CA ARG A 48 -9.68 3.87 12.18
C ARG A 48 -9.47 3.85 10.67
N GLU A 49 -10.04 2.87 9.98
CA GLU A 49 -9.97 2.74 8.53
C GLU A 49 -10.80 3.79 7.81
N LEU A 50 -12.04 4.03 8.27
CA LEU A 50 -12.91 5.05 7.68
C LEU A 50 -12.24 6.42 7.70
N VAL A 51 -11.62 6.76 8.84
CA VAL A 51 -10.83 7.98 9.03
C VAL A 51 -9.62 8.02 8.11
N ALA A 52 -8.90 6.90 7.98
CA ALA A 52 -7.73 6.80 7.12
C ALA A 52 -8.10 6.93 5.63
N LEU A 53 -9.18 6.30 5.18
CA LEU A 53 -9.71 6.41 3.82
C LEU A 53 -10.21 7.82 3.53
N ALA A 54 -10.98 8.42 4.44
CA ALA A 54 -11.45 9.78 4.31
C ALA A 54 -10.29 10.77 4.20
N PHE A 55 -9.21 10.54 4.96
CA PHE A 55 -8.00 11.35 4.89
C PHE A 55 -7.24 11.15 3.58
N PHE A 56 -7.03 9.89 3.19
CA PHE A 56 -6.27 9.52 2.01
C PHE A 56 -6.93 10.04 0.72
N PHE A 57 -8.25 9.87 0.58
CA PHE A 57 -9.01 10.37 -0.56
C PHE A 57 -9.42 11.84 -0.43
N ASN A 58 -9.20 12.45 0.75
CA ASN A 58 -9.70 13.79 1.10
C ASN A 58 -11.21 13.92 0.83
N ASP A 59 -11.97 12.90 1.19
CA ASP A 59 -13.41 12.78 0.92
C ASP A 59 -14.11 12.29 2.20
N SER A 60 -15.00 13.12 2.75
CA SER A 60 -15.69 12.82 4.00
C SER A 60 -16.79 11.76 3.87
N SER A 61 -17.16 11.39 2.64
CA SER A 61 -18.19 10.39 2.38
C SER A 61 -17.79 9.01 2.92
N TYR A 62 -16.49 8.75 3.01
CA TYR A 62 -15.92 7.52 3.55
C TYR A 62 -16.17 7.32 5.05
N LEU A 63 -16.52 8.37 5.80
CA LEU A 63 -16.87 8.24 7.22
C LEU A 63 -18.24 7.58 7.45
N THR A 64 -19.03 7.43 6.38
CA THR A 64 -20.39 6.88 6.46
C THR A 64 -20.57 5.60 5.65
N LEU A 65 -19.51 5.11 4.99
CA LEU A 65 -19.61 3.92 4.15
C LEU A 65 -19.78 2.64 5.00
N PRO A 66 -20.59 1.67 4.55
CA PRO A 66 -20.61 0.33 5.10
C PRO A 66 -19.28 -0.41 4.86
N GLU A 67 -18.91 -1.26 5.81
CA GLU A 67 -17.63 -2.00 5.85
C GLU A 67 -17.35 -2.85 4.59
N ASP A 68 -18.40 -3.42 4.00
CA ASP A 68 -18.29 -4.32 2.85
C ASP A 68 -17.85 -3.63 1.54
N ASP A 69 -17.97 -2.29 1.44
CA ASP A 69 -17.66 -1.51 0.23
C ASP A 69 -16.38 -0.65 0.36
N LEU A 70 -15.62 -0.80 1.44
CA LEU A 70 -14.58 0.18 1.82
C LEU A 70 -13.32 0.17 0.95
N LEU A 71 -12.93 -0.98 0.40
CA LEU A 71 -11.62 -1.15 -0.22
C LEU A 71 -11.66 -1.34 -1.73
N GLU A 72 -11.75 -0.22 -2.44
CA GLU A 72 -11.45 -0.18 -3.87
C GLU A 72 -9.94 -0.04 -4.10
N LEU A 73 -9.19 -1.16 -4.07
CA LEU A 73 -7.75 -1.21 -4.40
C LEU A 73 -7.42 -0.53 -5.74
N ARG A 74 -8.35 -0.61 -6.70
CA ARG A 74 -8.24 0.08 -8.00
C ARG A 74 -8.27 1.60 -7.86
N ARG A 75 -9.11 2.14 -6.99
CA ARG A 75 -9.19 3.59 -6.73
C ARG A 75 -7.93 4.07 -6.03
N ILE A 76 -7.43 3.32 -5.04
CA ILE A 76 -6.13 3.60 -4.39
C ILE A 76 -5.00 3.63 -5.42
N THR A 77 -4.94 2.64 -6.32
CA THR A 77 -3.90 2.57 -7.35
C THR A 77 -3.95 3.80 -8.27
N ARG A 78 -5.14 4.25 -8.68
CA ARG A 78 -5.35 5.47 -9.47
C ARG A 78 -4.95 6.73 -8.72
N GLU A 79 -5.22 6.82 -7.42
CA GLU A 79 -4.79 7.95 -6.60
C GLU A 79 -3.26 8.07 -6.57
N LEU A 80 -2.55 6.95 -6.44
CA LEU A 80 -1.08 6.93 -6.50
C LEU A 80 -0.51 7.30 -7.89
N GLU A 81 -1.35 7.38 -8.93
CA GLU A 81 -0.95 7.88 -10.26
C GLU A 81 -0.97 9.41 -10.36
N LYS A 82 -1.57 10.11 -9.38
CA LYS A 82 -1.57 11.57 -9.33
C LYS A 82 -0.14 12.13 -9.18
N PRO A 83 0.11 13.35 -9.69
CA PRO A 83 1.43 13.97 -9.65
C PRO A 83 1.95 14.17 -8.22
N GLU A 84 1.06 14.25 -7.23
CA GLU A 84 1.37 14.36 -5.79
C GLU A 84 2.19 13.18 -5.25
N PHE A 85 2.11 12.02 -5.92
CA PHE A 85 2.86 10.81 -5.57
C PHE A 85 4.03 10.54 -6.54
N SER A 86 4.33 11.48 -7.44
CA SER A 86 5.48 11.36 -8.34
C SER A 86 6.76 11.68 -7.59
N ILE A 87 7.73 10.75 -7.63
CA ILE A 87 9.07 10.99 -7.09
C ILE A 87 9.88 11.81 -8.10
N ASP A 88 10.11 13.08 -7.76
CA ASP A 88 10.96 14.04 -8.46
C ASP A 88 11.97 14.74 -7.51
N ASN A 89 12.71 15.73 -8.03
CA ASN A 89 13.73 16.46 -7.27
C ASN A 89 13.18 17.34 -6.14
N ASN A 90 11.90 17.70 -6.19
CA ASN A 90 11.22 18.58 -5.24
C ASN A 90 10.24 17.83 -4.32
N THR A 91 10.34 16.50 -4.31
CA THR A 91 9.49 15.62 -3.52
C THR A 91 9.59 15.93 -2.02
N ASP A 92 8.44 16.11 -1.39
CA ASP A 92 8.32 16.12 0.06
C ASP A 92 8.25 14.67 0.58
N TYR A 93 9.41 14.13 0.95
CA TYR A 93 9.55 12.76 1.41
C TYR A 93 8.82 12.50 2.74
N ILE A 94 8.73 13.50 3.62
CA ILE A 94 8.00 13.38 4.88
C ILE A 94 6.52 13.18 4.58
N ARG A 95 5.97 14.02 3.69
CA ARG A 95 4.57 13.90 3.27
C ARG A 95 4.27 12.55 2.61
N ILE A 96 5.16 12.04 1.75
CA ILE A 96 4.98 10.71 1.14
C ILE A 96 4.99 9.63 2.22
N ALA A 97 5.93 9.67 3.16
CA ALA A 97 5.99 8.69 4.25
C ALA A 97 4.70 8.69 5.08
N SER A 98 4.17 9.88 5.42
CA SER A 98 2.90 10.01 6.14
C SER A 98 1.72 9.45 5.35
N LEU A 99 1.55 9.83 4.08
CA LEU A 99 0.44 9.36 3.25
C LEU A 99 0.47 7.84 3.03
N ILE A 100 1.65 7.27 2.84
CA ILE A 100 1.81 5.81 2.68
C ILE A 100 1.57 5.08 4.00
N SER A 101 1.95 5.67 5.13
CA SER A 101 1.62 5.12 6.45
C SER A 101 0.11 5.13 6.72
N ILE A 102 -0.60 6.16 6.25
CA ILE A 102 -2.08 6.21 6.34
C ILE A 102 -2.70 5.15 5.43
N LEU A 103 -2.21 5.02 4.19
CA LEU A 103 -2.63 3.96 3.28
C LEU A 103 -2.43 2.57 3.90
N ASP A 104 -1.32 2.39 4.62
CA ASP A 104 -1.01 1.15 5.30
C ASP A 104 -2.05 0.77 6.36
N ILE A 105 -2.58 1.76 7.08
CA ILE A 105 -3.70 1.58 8.01
C ILE A 105 -4.97 1.21 7.27
N CYS A 106 -5.26 1.84 6.12
CA CYS A 106 -6.42 1.49 5.29
C CYS A 106 -6.41 0.03 4.82
N ILE A 107 -5.23 -0.55 4.61
CA ILE A 107 -5.08 -1.93 4.10
C ILE A 107 -5.16 -2.98 5.23
N ASP A 108 -4.90 -2.59 6.49
CA ASP A 108 -4.61 -3.52 7.58
C ASP A 108 -5.81 -4.41 8.00
N ASN A 109 -7.05 -4.03 7.69
CA ASN A 109 -8.23 -4.74 8.18
C ASN A 109 -9.28 -5.07 7.08
N GLY A 110 -9.48 -4.24 6.05
CA GLY A 110 -10.49 -4.55 5.01
C GLY A 110 -10.06 -5.48 3.85
N ALA A 111 -8.96 -6.24 4.00
CA ALA A 111 -8.55 -7.25 3.05
C ALA A 111 -8.82 -8.69 3.52
N SER A 112 -9.85 -8.92 4.34
CA SER A 112 -10.25 -10.29 4.71
C SER A 112 -10.84 -10.99 3.48
N PRO A 113 -10.12 -11.94 2.86
CA PRO A 113 -10.57 -12.60 1.64
C PRO A 113 -11.59 -13.70 1.94
N SER A 114 -12.04 -13.80 3.19
CA SER A 114 -12.79 -14.93 3.76
C SER A 114 -14.15 -15.20 3.09
N ARG A 115 -14.58 -14.35 2.15
CA ARG A 115 -15.86 -14.46 1.44
C ARG A 115 -15.76 -14.36 -0.09
N LEU A 116 -14.56 -14.31 -0.68
CA LEU A 116 -14.40 -14.15 -2.13
C LEU A 116 -14.56 -15.49 -2.86
N ASP A 117 -15.33 -15.48 -3.96
CA ASP A 117 -15.34 -16.59 -4.92
C ASP A 117 -14.02 -16.64 -5.72
N LYS A 118 -13.71 -17.76 -6.39
CA LYS A 118 -12.43 -17.96 -7.10
C LYS A 118 -12.12 -16.88 -8.15
N ASP A 119 -13.15 -16.41 -8.84
CA ASP A 119 -12.99 -15.35 -9.85
C ASP A 119 -12.72 -13.99 -9.19
N GLN A 120 -13.41 -13.69 -8.08
CA GLN A 120 -13.20 -12.49 -7.29
C GLN A 120 -11.83 -12.47 -6.61
N GLU A 121 -11.38 -13.62 -6.09
CA GLU A 121 -10.04 -13.80 -5.52
C GLU A 121 -8.96 -13.56 -6.57
N THR A 122 -9.19 -14.01 -7.81
CA THR A 122 -8.24 -13.77 -8.90
C THR A 122 -8.15 -12.29 -9.24
N MET A 123 -9.28 -11.59 -9.34
CA MET A 123 -9.29 -10.14 -9.56
C MET A 123 -8.65 -9.36 -8.41
N PHE A 124 -8.94 -9.74 -7.17
CA PHE A 124 -8.35 -9.15 -5.98
C PHE A 124 -6.82 -9.26 -6.01
N ASN A 125 -6.29 -10.45 -6.31
CA ASN A 125 -4.83 -10.65 -6.41
C ASN A 125 -4.20 -9.82 -7.53
N ILE A 126 -4.89 -9.61 -8.65
CA ILE A 126 -4.41 -8.75 -9.74
C ILE A 126 -4.34 -7.29 -9.26
N ASP A 127 -5.36 -6.82 -8.55
CA ASP A 127 -5.40 -5.46 -8.01
C ASP A 127 -4.30 -5.23 -6.96
N ILE A 128 -4.06 -6.21 -6.07
CA ILE A 128 -2.93 -6.21 -5.13
C ILE A 128 -1.59 -6.18 -5.88
N ASP A 129 -1.41 -6.99 -6.91
CA ASP A 129 -0.17 -7.02 -7.70
C ASP A 129 0.07 -5.69 -8.44
N ASN A 130 -1.00 -5.01 -8.88
CA ASN A 130 -0.91 -3.68 -9.50
C ASN A 130 -0.49 -2.62 -8.49
N LEU A 131 -1.12 -2.58 -7.32
CA LEU A 131 -0.77 -1.67 -6.23
C LEU A 131 0.69 -1.89 -5.78
N ALA A 132 1.07 -3.16 -5.56
CA ALA A 132 2.43 -3.51 -5.18
C ALA A 132 3.48 -3.09 -6.24
N ARG A 133 3.16 -3.25 -7.53
CA ARG A 133 4.04 -2.79 -8.62
C ARG A 133 4.20 -1.28 -8.61
N LYS A 134 3.13 -0.53 -8.33
CA LYS A 134 3.16 0.92 -8.24
C LYS A 134 4.06 1.39 -7.10
N LEU A 135 3.88 0.86 -5.90
CA LEU A 135 4.75 1.17 -4.74
C LEU A 135 6.22 0.83 -5.04
N LYS A 136 6.46 -0.32 -5.69
CA LYS A 136 7.81 -0.69 -6.14
C LYS A 136 8.41 0.32 -7.09
N SER A 137 7.63 0.82 -8.05
CA SER A 137 8.11 1.86 -8.97
C SER A 137 8.44 3.17 -8.24
N MET A 138 7.76 3.49 -7.14
CA MET A 138 8.05 4.68 -6.34
C MET A 138 9.36 4.52 -5.57
N PHE A 139 9.50 3.50 -4.72
CA PHE A 139 10.69 3.38 -3.87
C PHE A 139 11.98 3.07 -4.66
N THR A 140 11.87 2.46 -5.84
CA THR A 140 13.03 2.24 -6.72
C THR A 140 13.58 3.52 -7.34
N LYS A 141 12.78 4.60 -7.41
CA LYS A 141 13.22 5.93 -7.85
C LYS A 141 13.90 6.72 -6.73
N ILE A 142 13.73 6.32 -5.48
CA ILE A 142 14.31 7.03 -4.33
C ILE A 142 15.76 6.58 -4.17
N VAL A 143 16.68 7.53 -4.37
CA VAL A 143 18.11 7.35 -4.09
C VAL A 143 18.40 7.89 -2.69
N ASP A 144 18.64 6.98 -1.76
CA ASP A 144 18.84 7.19 -0.32
C ASP A 144 20.32 7.08 0.10
N THR A 145 21.25 7.28 -0.83
CA THR A 145 22.68 7.17 -0.53
C THR A 145 23.16 8.33 0.34
N GLY A 146 23.52 8.02 1.59
CA GLY A 146 24.18 8.93 2.52
C GLY A 146 23.34 9.28 3.76
N ALA A 147 23.97 9.29 4.93
CA ALA A 147 23.31 9.50 6.23
C ALA A 147 22.66 10.88 6.43
N SER A 148 22.87 11.83 5.50
CA SER A 148 22.30 13.18 5.56
C SER A 148 20.86 13.28 5.01
N TYR A 149 20.32 12.23 4.41
CA TYR A 149 18.99 12.22 3.79
C TYR A 149 17.98 11.34 4.55
N MET A 150 17.88 11.52 5.88
CA MET A 150 17.04 10.68 6.75
C MET A 150 15.57 10.59 6.28
N ALA A 151 14.96 11.71 5.86
CA ALA A 151 13.58 11.70 5.35
C ALA A 151 13.40 10.85 4.08
N ARG A 152 14.43 10.76 3.22
CA ARG A 152 14.39 9.91 2.01
C ARG A 152 14.45 8.43 2.38
N THR A 153 15.34 8.09 3.31
CA THR A 153 15.48 6.73 3.85
C THR A 153 14.16 6.30 4.49
N GLU A 154 13.58 7.12 5.36
CA GLU A 154 12.30 6.84 6.02
C GLU A 154 11.16 6.63 5.01
N ALA A 155 11.01 7.52 4.03
CA ALA A 155 9.97 7.38 3.01
C ALA A 155 10.13 6.09 2.19
N LYS A 156 11.37 5.72 1.87
CA LYS A 156 11.68 4.49 1.15
C LYS A 156 11.37 3.26 2.00
N GLU A 157 11.77 3.25 3.27
CA GLU A 157 11.48 2.15 4.21
C GLU A 157 9.98 1.93 4.39
N VAL A 158 9.21 3.02 4.57
CA VAL A 158 7.75 2.94 4.66
C VAL A 158 7.15 2.35 3.39
N LEU A 159 7.56 2.83 2.20
CA LEU A 159 7.10 2.28 0.92
C LEU A 159 7.44 0.80 0.73
N GLU A 160 8.65 0.39 1.09
CA GLU A 160 9.09 -1.01 1.01
C GLU A 160 8.29 -1.90 1.95
N ARG A 161 8.04 -1.45 3.17
CA ARG A 161 7.25 -2.17 4.18
C ARG A 161 5.83 -2.45 3.67
N VAL A 162 5.13 -1.43 3.16
CA VAL A 162 3.77 -1.61 2.61
C VAL A 162 3.80 -2.53 1.39
N HIS A 163 4.80 -2.37 0.50
CA HIS A 163 4.97 -3.25 -0.66
C HIS A 163 5.11 -4.73 -0.27
N TYR A 164 6.00 -5.04 0.67
CA TYR A 164 6.23 -6.41 1.08
C TYR A 164 5.04 -7.00 1.84
N ARG A 165 4.33 -6.19 2.63
CA ARG A 165 3.09 -6.64 3.27
C ARG A 165 2.02 -6.99 2.24
N LEU A 166 1.82 -6.16 1.21
CA LEU A 166 0.89 -6.46 0.13
C LEU A 166 1.23 -7.78 -0.57
N VAL A 167 2.51 -8.00 -0.89
CA VAL A 167 2.98 -9.18 -1.64
C VAL A 167 2.91 -10.46 -0.82
N PHE A 168 3.17 -10.41 0.49
CA PHE A 168 3.37 -11.61 1.31
C PHE A 168 2.29 -11.86 2.36
N ALA A 169 1.54 -10.84 2.79
CA ALA A 169 0.53 -10.97 3.84
C ALA A 169 -0.90 -10.75 3.35
N VAL A 170 -1.11 -9.82 2.41
CA VAL A 170 -2.46 -9.45 1.93
C VAL A 170 -2.89 -10.28 0.72
N ARG A 171 -1.95 -10.60 -0.17
CA ARG A 171 -2.19 -11.46 -1.33
C ARG A 171 -2.59 -12.88 -0.85
N THR A 172 -3.74 -13.37 -1.30
CA THR A 172 -4.29 -14.66 -0.84
C THR A 172 -3.48 -15.87 -1.35
N LYS A 173 -2.89 -15.73 -2.54
CA LYS A 173 -2.18 -16.81 -3.20
C LYS A 173 -0.68 -16.61 -3.14
N GLU A 174 0.04 -17.63 -2.65
CA GLU A 174 1.50 -17.63 -2.66
C GLU A 174 2.05 -17.35 -4.07
N ARG A 175 3.04 -16.45 -4.14
CA ARG A 175 3.75 -16.19 -5.38
C ARG A 175 4.52 -17.46 -5.76
N LEU A 176 4.29 -17.96 -6.97
CA LEU A 176 5.10 -19.04 -7.53
C LEU A 176 6.57 -18.63 -7.44
N LYS A 177 7.39 -19.45 -6.76
CA LYS A 177 8.83 -19.22 -6.63
C LYS A 177 9.40 -19.08 -8.04
N LYS A 178 9.86 -17.88 -8.39
CA LYS A 178 10.68 -17.71 -9.60
C LYS A 178 11.92 -18.56 -9.37
N SER A 179 12.12 -19.57 -10.21
CA SER A 179 13.31 -20.41 -10.15
C SER A 179 14.53 -19.50 -10.23
N ILE A 180 15.35 -19.51 -9.17
CA ILE A 180 16.57 -18.71 -9.04
C ILE A 180 17.63 -19.15 -10.08
N PHE A 181 17.37 -20.28 -10.76
CA PHE A 181 18.22 -20.86 -11.79
C PHE A 181 17.80 -20.54 -13.23
N GLN A 182 16.83 -19.64 -13.46
CA GLN A 182 16.45 -19.26 -14.82
C GLN A 182 17.09 -17.91 -15.20
N SER A 183 18.42 -17.93 -15.31
CA SER A 183 19.20 -16.88 -15.97
C SER A 183 19.10 -17.03 -17.50
N THR A 184 18.78 -15.92 -18.16
CA THR A 184 18.89 -15.70 -19.62
C THR A 184 18.01 -16.55 -20.53
N THR A 185 16.72 -16.20 -20.61
CA THR A 185 16.01 -15.88 -21.88
C THR A 185 14.58 -15.51 -21.51
N GLY A 186 14.16 -14.30 -21.85
CA GLY A 186 12.79 -13.85 -21.62
C GLY A 186 11.83 -14.65 -22.49
N ILE A 187 11.16 -15.63 -21.89
CA ILE A 187 9.92 -16.21 -22.42
C ILE A 187 9.05 -16.49 -21.20
N ASP A 188 7.94 -15.77 -21.11
CA ASP A 188 6.86 -16.02 -20.17
C ASP A 188 6.38 -17.47 -20.34
N MET A 189 6.54 -18.26 -19.29
CA MET A 189 6.07 -19.65 -19.23
C MET A 189 4.58 -19.67 -18.93
N ASP A 190 3.78 -19.24 -19.90
CA ASP A 190 2.35 -19.55 -19.97
C ASP A 190 2.10 -20.53 -21.12
N ASN A 191 2.65 -21.75 -21.00
CA ASN A 191 2.18 -22.88 -21.80
C ASN A 191 2.60 -24.21 -21.16
N ARG A 192 1.73 -24.79 -20.31
CA ARG A 192 1.89 -26.19 -19.86
C ARG A 192 1.51 -27.14 -20.99
N SER A 193 2.41 -27.31 -21.95
CA SER A 193 2.38 -28.39 -22.93
C SER A 193 3.53 -29.37 -22.64
N LYS A 194 3.16 -30.46 -21.96
CA LYS A 194 3.86 -31.71 -21.62
C LYS A 194 5.30 -31.91 -22.18
N PRO A 195 6.30 -32.25 -21.32
CA PRO A 195 7.64 -32.63 -21.77
C PRO A 195 7.66 -34.11 -22.19
N GLN A 196 7.04 -34.46 -23.31
CA GLN A 196 7.19 -35.79 -23.95
C GLN A 196 7.95 -35.73 -25.29
N SER A 197 8.21 -34.53 -25.80
CA SER A 197 8.89 -34.34 -27.09
C SER A 197 10.41 -34.46 -27.02
N THR A 198 11.03 -34.28 -25.84
CA THR A 198 12.49 -34.36 -25.70
C THR A 198 12.98 -35.81 -25.71
N MET A 199 12.27 -36.76 -25.10
CA MET A 199 12.63 -38.20 -25.13
C MET A 199 12.51 -38.84 -26.52
N THR A 200 11.54 -38.42 -27.34
CA THR A 200 11.31 -39.00 -28.68
C THR A 200 12.41 -38.61 -29.67
N LYS A 201 13.02 -37.43 -29.52
CA LYS A 201 14.18 -37.00 -30.34
C LYS A 201 15.49 -37.72 -29.99
N PHE A 202 15.62 -38.24 -28.76
CA PHE A 202 16.78 -39.06 -28.38
C PHE A 202 16.65 -40.50 -28.89
N LEU A 203 15.45 -41.06 -28.90
CA LEU A 203 15.21 -42.42 -29.41
C LEU A 203 15.23 -42.51 -30.94
N SER A 204 14.97 -41.40 -31.66
CA SER A 204 15.02 -41.36 -33.12
C SER A 204 16.42 -41.10 -33.69
N ARG A 205 17.44 -40.94 -32.84
CA ARG A 205 18.85 -40.79 -33.26
C ARG A 205 19.67 -41.95 -32.73
N GLY A 206 19.57 -43.08 -33.44
CA GLY A 206 20.60 -44.10 -33.44
C GLY A 206 20.26 -45.18 -34.48
N PRO A 207 21.27 -45.85 -35.07
CA PRO A 207 22.72 -45.62 -35.02
C PRO A 207 23.23 -44.65 -36.10
#